data_AF-A0A1H8TD87-F1
#
_entry.id   AF-A0A1H8TD87-F1
#
_cell.length_a   1.000
_cell.length_b   1.000
_cell.length_c   1.000
_cell.angle_alpha   90.00
_cell.angle_beta   90.00
_cell.angle_gamma   90.00
#
_symmetry.space_group_name_H-M   'P 1'
#
loop_
_entity.id
_entity.type
_entity.pdbx_description
1 polymer ?
#
loop_
_entity_poly.entity_id
_entity_poly.type
_entity_poly.pdbx_seq_one_letter_code
_entity_poly.pdbx_strand_id
1 'polypeptide(L)'
;MTRTVRTLLVLCALAIHPLAQATPPAESWPSTECSDSDYWLAFAEVEMCFERSDIRRLEHSNLPSPTVTMQLHDGEQTTDLTFSRLDDRMLTGGLHEHLGKSVSETFELLRQSNGGEEHDLAREVMDVDRNATVRVYENGQSRAYVLLRESGRYSSIFMLHTDRDGGIKIGGELDQQLAERLLSAMRP
;
A
#
# COMPACT_ATOMS: atom_id res chain seq x y z
N MET A 1 0.99 28.27 -73.56
CA MET A 1 0.13 28.51 -72.38
C MET A 1 0.31 27.35 -71.42
N THR A 2 1.02 27.61 -70.33
CA THR A 2 1.58 26.66 -69.37
C THR A 2 0.58 26.33 -68.26
N ARG A 3 0.39 25.04 -67.98
CA ARG A 3 -0.42 24.53 -66.85
C ARG A 3 0.38 24.68 -65.55
N THR A 4 -0.18 25.39 -64.58
CA THR A 4 0.37 25.51 -63.21
C THR A 4 -0.28 24.48 -62.31
N VAL A 5 0.52 23.50 -61.85
CA VAL A 5 0.15 22.52 -60.82
C VAL A 5 0.35 23.20 -59.46
N ARG A 6 -0.72 23.34 -58.68
CA ARG A 6 -0.65 23.75 -57.27
C ARG A 6 -0.49 22.51 -56.40
N THR A 7 0.74 22.25 -55.97
CA THR A 7 1.03 21.21 -54.97
C THR A 7 0.65 21.73 -53.58
N LEU A 8 -0.28 21.03 -52.92
CA LEU A 8 -0.65 21.20 -51.52
C LEU A 8 0.55 20.77 -50.64
N LEU A 9 0.99 21.66 -49.74
CA LEU A 9 1.92 21.34 -48.66
C LEU A 9 1.10 21.33 -47.36
N VAL A 10 0.67 20.15 -46.93
CA VAL A 10 0.07 19.95 -45.60
C VAL A 10 1.23 19.70 -44.64
N LEU A 11 1.56 20.70 -43.82
CA LEU A 11 2.42 20.50 -42.65
C LEU A 11 1.63 19.67 -41.63
N CYS A 12 1.96 18.39 -41.48
CA CYS A 12 1.61 17.64 -40.29
C CYS A 12 2.40 18.21 -39.10
N ALA A 13 1.75 19.03 -38.29
CA ALA A 13 2.22 19.32 -36.93
C ALA A 13 2.12 18.01 -36.13
N LEU A 14 3.25 17.33 -35.95
CA LEU A 14 3.41 16.30 -34.94
C LEU A 14 3.27 16.97 -33.58
N ALA A 15 2.05 16.94 -33.03
CA ALA A 15 1.81 17.19 -31.62
C ALA A 15 2.55 16.11 -30.83
N ILE A 16 3.70 16.48 -30.26
CA ILE A 16 4.43 15.70 -29.26
C ILE A 16 3.50 15.63 -28.05
N HIS A 17 2.66 14.61 -27.99
CA HIS A 17 1.89 14.34 -26.78
C HIS A 17 2.89 13.88 -25.73
N PRO A 18 2.93 14.48 -24.53
CA PRO A 18 3.67 13.91 -23.43
C PRO A 18 3.15 12.48 -23.23
N LEU A 19 4.05 11.49 -23.28
CA LEU A 19 3.73 10.11 -22.94
C LEU A 19 3.11 10.12 -21.54
N ALA A 20 1.80 9.87 -21.46
CA ALA A 20 1.14 9.55 -20.21
C ALA A 20 1.83 8.28 -19.67
N GLN A 21 2.69 8.45 -18.67
CA GLN A 21 3.37 7.33 -18.04
C GLN A 21 2.36 6.58 -17.20
N ALA A 22 2.23 5.29 -17.46
CA ALA A 22 1.29 4.44 -16.77
C ALA A 22 1.78 4.18 -15.34
N THR A 23 0.90 4.41 -14.36
CA THR A 23 1.06 3.85 -13.01
C THR A 23 1.18 2.33 -13.14
N PRO A 24 2.16 1.68 -12.49
CA PRO A 24 2.25 0.23 -12.53
C PRO A 24 0.93 -0.40 -12.05
N PRO A 25 0.48 -1.51 -12.66
CA PRO A 25 -0.73 -2.20 -12.20
C PRO A 25 -0.54 -2.72 -10.76
N ALA A 26 -1.63 -2.92 -10.03
CA ALA A 26 -1.57 -3.65 -8.76
C ALA A 26 -1.18 -5.11 -9.01
N GLU A 27 -0.42 -5.69 -8.08
CA GLU A 27 -0.07 -7.10 -8.05
C GLU A 27 -1.25 -7.91 -7.52
N SER A 28 -1.35 -9.19 -7.92
CA SER A 28 -2.31 -10.10 -7.32
C SER A 28 -1.92 -10.39 -5.87
N TRP A 29 -2.90 -10.44 -4.98
CA TRP A 29 -2.69 -10.87 -3.59
C TRP A 29 -1.96 -12.22 -3.52
N PRO A 30 -0.97 -12.39 -2.61
CA PRO A 30 -0.29 -13.66 -2.43
C PRO A 30 -1.27 -14.80 -2.12
N SER A 31 -1.01 -15.99 -2.67
CA SER A 31 -1.87 -17.16 -2.39
C SER A 31 -1.85 -17.48 -0.90
N THR A 32 -3.01 -17.79 -0.33
CA THR A 32 -3.08 -18.08 1.11
C THR A 32 -2.28 -19.33 1.47
N GLU A 33 -1.52 -19.25 2.55
CA GLU A 33 -0.78 -20.38 3.13
C GLU A 33 -1.65 -21.20 4.09
N CYS A 34 -2.86 -20.73 4.37
CA CYS A 34 -3.69 -21.26 5.44
C CYS A 34 -4.92 -22.01 4.95
N SER A 35 -5.24 -23.04 5.71
CA SER A 35 -6.45 -23.83 5.61
C SER A 35 -7.57 -23.25 6.47
N ASP A 36 -8.82 -23.65 6.18
CA ASP A 36 -9.98 -23.30 7.02
C ASP A 36 -9.90 -23.87 8.44
N SER A 37 -9.09 -24.90 8.66
CA SER A 37 -8.90 -25.53 9.98
C SER A 37 -7.84 -24.86 10.85
N ASP A 38 -7.08 -23.91 10.31
CA ASP A 38 -6.04 -23.22 11.08
C ASP A 38 -6.61 -22.28 12.14
N TYR A 39 -5.78 -21.93 13.10
CA TYR A 39 -6.16 -20.95 14.12
C TYR A 39 -6.12 -19.54 13.52
N TRP A 40 -7.29 -18.89 13.49
CA TRP A 40 -7.45 -17.51 13.02
C TRP A 40 -7.50 -16.54 14.20
N LEU A 41 -6.52 -15.64 14.26
CA LEU A 41 -6.49 -14.50 15.16
C LEU A 41 -7.21 -13.32 14.51
N ALA A 42 -8.34 -12.92 15.07
CA ALA A 42 -9.07 -11.75 14.63
C ALA A 42 -8.49 -10.46 15.26
N PHE A 43 -8.25 -9.45 14.43
CA PHE A 43 -7.94 -8.08 14.86
C PHE A 43 -8.77 -7.09 14.05
N ALA A 44 -9.63 -6.35 14.75
CA ALA A 44 -10.61 -5.45 14.14
C ALA A 44 -11.44 -6.18 13.06
N GLU A 45 -11.20 -5.89 11.79
CA GLU A 45 -11.93 -6.46 10.65
C GLU A 45 -11.11 -7.46 9.82
N VAL A 46 -9.93 -7.83 10.29
CA VAL A 46 -9.02 -8.75 9.58
C VAL A 46 -8.80 -9.99 10.41
N GLU A 47 -8.80 -11.14 9.76
CA GLU A 47 -8.41 -12.41 10.36
C GLU A 47 -7.05 -12.83 9.82
N MET A 48 -6.16 -13.23 10.72
CA MET A 48 -4.82 -13.73 10.37
C MET A 48 -4.59 -15.10 10.95
N CYS A 49 -4.08 -16.01 10.13
CA CYS A 49 -3.65 -17.32 10.59
C CYS A 49 -2.16 -17.27 10.94
N PHE A 50 -1.82 -17.73 12.13
CA PHE A 50 -0.44 -17.95 12.54
C PHE A 50 -0.37 -19.27 13.29
N GLU A 51 0.76 -19.96 13.17
CA GLU A 51 1.05 -21.03 14.11
C GLU A 51 1.16 -20.44 15.52
N ARG A 52 0.46 -21.03 16.48
CA ARG A 52 0.48 -20.54 17.86
C ARG A 52 1.89 -20.53 18.47
N SER A 53 2.76 -21.44 18.01
CA SER A 53 4.17 -21.50 18.39
C SER A 53 4.99 -20.29 17.96
N ASP A 54 4.57 -19.60 16.89
CA ASP A 54 5.29 -18.46 16.33
C ASP A 54 4.97 -17.18 17.10
N ILE A 55 3.80 -17.09 17.74
CA ILE A 55 3.41 -15.93 18.53
C ILE A 55 4.08 -16.02 19.92
N ARG A 56 5.16 -15.26 20.11
CA ARG A 56 5.86 -15.18 21.41
C ARG A 56 5.14 -14.30 22.41
N ARG A 57 4.51 -13.24 21.92
CA ARG A 57 3.83 -12.25 22.74
C ARG A 57 2.76 -11.53 21.94
N LEU A 58 1.65 -11.24 22.60
CA LEU A 58 0.57 -10.43 22.07
C LEU A 58 0.12 -9.45 23.16
N GLU A 59 0.26 -8.16 22.91
CA GLU A 59 -0.07 -7.10 23.86
C GLU A 59 -1.05 -6.11 23.23
N HIS A 60 -2.19 -5.89 23.89
CA HIS A 60 -3.11 -4.84 23.51
C HIS A 60 -2.64 -3.50 24.10
N SER A 61 -2.57 -2.48 23.26
CA SER A 61 -2.18 -1.13 23.68
C SER A 61 -3.41 -0.32 24.09
N ASN A 62 -3.33 0.41 25.21
CA ASN A 62 -4.42 1.27 25.69
C ASN A 62 -4.44 2.62 24.94
N LEU A 63 -4.48 2.55 23.61
CA LEU A 63 -4.55 3.71 22.72
C LEU A 63 -6.02 3.97 22.31
N PRO A 64 -6.36 5.20 21.84
CA PRO A 64 -7.71 5.51 21.38
C PRO A 64 -8.17 4.64 20.21
N SER A 65 -7.25 4.28 19.33
CA SER A 65 -7.45 3.34 18.24
C SER A 65 -7.14 1.92 18.70
N PRO A 66 -7.92 0.91 18.29
CA PRO A 66 -7.57 -0.49 18.52
C PRO A 66 -6.16 -0.76 17.99
N THR A 67 -5.25 -1.16 18.89
CA THR A 67 -3.86 -1.42 18.56
C THR A 67 -3.36 -2.64 19.31
N VAL A 68 -2.68 -3.54 18.59
CA VAL A 68 -2.05 -4.73 19.15
C VAL A 68 -0.60 -4.79 18.68
N THR A 69 0.31 -5.07 19.60
CA THR A 69 1.70 -5.41 19.29
C THR A 69 1.85 -6.92 19.39
N MET A 70 2.41 -7.53 18.36
CA MET A 70 2.68 -8.95 18.28
C MET A 70 4.17 -9.17 18.05
N GLN A 71 4.77 -10.01 18.89
CA GLN A 71 6.12 -10.50 18.66
C GLN A 71 6.03 -11.84 17.96
N LEU A 72 6.41 -11.86 16.69
CA LEU A 72 6.35 -13.04 15.82
C LEU A 72 7.76 -13.65 15.69
N HIS A 73 7.84 -14.96 15.82
CA HIS A 73 9.04 -15.72 15.51
C HIS A 73 9.00 -16.16 14.05
N ASP A 74 10.05 -15.85 13.31
CA ASP A 74 10.22 -16.28 11.92
C ASP A 74 11.59 -16.94 11.75
N GLY A 75 11.62 -18.27 11.79
CA GLY A 75 12.87 -19.03 11.81
C GLY A 75 13.72 -18.67 13.03
N GLU A 76 14.89 -18.08 12.81
CA GLU A 76 15.79 -17.62 13.90
C GLU A 76 15.52 -16.17 14.32
N GLN A 77 14.68 -15.43 13.60
CA GLN A 77 14.42 -14.03 13.85
C GLN A 77 13.17 -13.83 14.73
N THR A 78 13.15 -12.70 15.42
CA THR A 78 11.99 -12.25 16.19
C THR A 78 11.67 -10.85 15.74
N THR A 79 10.45 -10.65 15.25
CA THR A 79 10.01 -9.37 14.68
C THR A 79 8.83 -8.85 15.48
N ASP A 80 8.93 -7.59 15.89
CA ASP A 80 7.83 -6.88 16.54
C ASP A 80 6.96 -6.21 15.46
N LEU A 81 5.69 -6.60 15.43
CA LEU A 81 4.67 -6.09 14.53
C LEU A 81 3.63 -5.31 15.32
N THR A 82 3.25 -4.13 14.84
CA THR A 82 2.20 -3.30 15.40
C THR A 82 1.03 -3.25 14.43
N PHE A 83 -0.13 -3.71 14.86
CA PHE A 83 -1.40 -3.66 14.15
C PHE A 83 -2.21 -2.51 14.71
N SER A 84 -2.76 -1.64 13.86
CA SER A 84 -3.58 -0.51 14.29
C SER A 84 -4.76 -0.31 13.36
N ARG A 85 -5.97 -0.19 13.91
CA ARG A 85 -7.16 0.24 13.16
C ARG A 85 -7.22 1.76 13.15
N LEU A 86 -7.07 2.35 11.98
CA LEU A 86 -7.00 3.80 11.79
C LEU A 86 -8.20 4.29 10.98
N ASP A 87 -8.68 5.50 11.26
CA ASP A 87 -9.63 6.20 10.38
C ASP A 87 -8.90 6.82 9.18
N ASP A 88 -9.65 7.35 8.21
CA ASP A 88 -9.11 7.93 6.97
C ASP A 88 -8.15 9.09 7.21
N ARG A 89 -8.45 9.92 8.21
CA ARG A 89 -7.63 11.08 8.58
C ARG A 89 -6.32 10.61 9.20
N MET A 90 -6.34 9.58 10.03
CA MET A 90 -5.14 8.98 10.62
C MET A 90 -4.28 8.25 9.58
N LEU A 91 -4.89 7.58 8.59
CA LEU A 91 -4.18 6.87 7.53
C LEU A 91 -3.33 7.78 6.64
N THR A 92 -3.82 9.01 6.41
CA THR A 92 -3.23 9.95 5.43
C THR A 92 -2.76 11.26 6.05
N GLY A 93 -2.86 11.41 7.37
CA GLY A 93 -2.63 12.69 8.04
C GLY A 93 -3.64 13.79 7.66
N GLY A 94 -4.80 13.42 7.09
CA GLY A 94 -5.81 14.34 6.56
C GLY A 94 -5.52 14.85 5.14
N LEU A 95 -4.50 14.31 4.46
CA LEU A 95 -4.13 14.74 3.11
C LEU A 95 -5.26 14.50 2.09
N HIS A 96 -6.00 13.41 2.23
CA HIS A 96 -7.11 13.09 1.34
C HIS A 96 -8.19 14.19 1.33
N GLU A 97 -8.54 14.75 2.51
CA GLU A 97 -9.45 15.89 2.63
C GLU A 97 -8.87 17.14 1.97
N HIS A 98 -7.58 17.41 2.22
CA HIS A 98 -6.88 18.58 1.67
C HIS A 98 -6.86 18.58 0.13
N LEU A 99 -6.64 17.41 -0.47
CA LEU A 99 -6.59 17.23 -1.91
C LEU A 99 -7.98 17.00 -2.55
N GLY A 100 -9.03 16.82 -1.75
CA GLY A 100 -10.37 16.46 -2.24
C GLY A 100 -10.39 15.10 -2.95
N LYS A 101 -9.58 14.15 -2.48
CA LYS A 101 -9.44 12.79 -3.02
C LYS A 101 -9.92 11.76 -2.00
N SER A 102 -10.24 10.56 -2.44
CA SER A 102 -10.39 9.41 -1.55
C SER A 102 -9.04 9.02 -0.92
N VAL A 103 -9.08 8.23 0.16
CA VAL A 103 -7.87 7.67 0.77
C VAL A 103 -7.10 6.82 -0.25
N SER A 104 -7.76 5.92 -0.97
CA SER A 104 -7.10 5.09 -1.99
C SER A 104 -6.44 5.93 -3.08
N GLU A 105 -7.12 6.96 -3.61
CA GLU A 105 -6.52 7.87 -4.59
C GLU A 105 -5.30 8.61 -4.03
N THR A 106 -5.31 8.95 -2.73
CA THR A 106 -4.16 9.57 -2.05
C THR A 106 -2.98 8.60 -1.97
N PHE A 107 -3.22 7.32 -1.67
CA PHE A 107 -2.17 6.29 -1.68
C PHE A 107 -1.67 5.98 -3.11
N GLU A 108 -2.51 6.06 -4.14
CA GLU A 108 -2.06 5.90 -5.54
C GLU A 108 -1.06 6.98 -5.97
N LEU A 109 -1.10 8.18 -5.37
CA LEU A 109 -0.10 9.22 -5.62
C LEU A 109 1.32 8.70 -5.35
N LEU A 110 1.50 7.86 -4.32
CA LEU A 110 2.82 7.33 -3.92
C LEU A 110 3.48 6.43 -4.99
N ARG A 111 2.71 5.94 -5.96
CA ARG A 111 3.17 4.99 -6.99
C ARG A 111 3.57 5.67 -8.30
N GLN A 112 3.30 6.97 -8.44
CA GLN A 112 3.60 7.71 -9.65
C GLN A 112 5.12 7.82 -9.83
N SER A 113 5.62 7.49 -11.02
CA SER A 113 7.06 7.45 -11.32
C SER A 113 7.66 8.82 -11.63
N ASN A 114 6.84 9.79 -12.05
CA ASN A 114 7.22 11.19 -12.21
C ASN A 114 6.24 12.06 -11.42
N GLY A 115 6.63 12.37 -10.18
CA GLY A 115 5.80 13.12 -9.25
C GLY A 115 5.53 14.56 -9.68
N GLY A 116 4.26 14.96 -9.63
CA GLY A 116 3.88 16.37 -9.53
C GLY A 116 3.81 16.81 -8.06
N GLU A 117 3.32 18.03 -7.83
CA GLU A 117 3.19 18.61 -6.48
C GLU A 117 2.39 17.71 -5.50
N GLU A 118 1.28 17.11 -5.96
CA GLU A 118 0.48 16.21 -5.13
C GLU A 118 1.25 14.93 -4.73
N HIS A 119 2.09 14.41 -5.61
CA HIS A 119 2.93 13.24 -5.31
C HIS A 119 4.00 13.57 -4.28
N ASP A 120 4.71 14.69 -4.46
CA ASP A 120 5.74 15.13 -3.53
C ASP A 120 5.14 15.38 -2.15
N LEU A 121 3.97 16.03 -2.10
CA LEU A 121 3.24 16.26 -0.86
C LEU A 121 2.76 14.96 -0.20
N ALA A 122 2.24 14.01 -0.98
CA ALA A 122 1.84 12.70 -0.45
C ALA A 122 3.01 11.96 0.17
N ARG A 123 4.17 11.99 -0.48
CA ARG A 123 5.39 11.38 0.06
C ARG A 123 5.89 12.07 1.31
N GLU A 124 5.82 13.38 1.39
CA GLU A 124 6.20 14.14 2.58
C GLU A 124 5.28 13.82 3.77
N VAL A 125 3.97 14.00 3.59
CA VAL A 125 2.98 13.83 4.68
C VAL A 125 2.91 12.39 5.17
N MET A 126 3.06 11.42 4.27
CA MET A 126 3.02 9.99 4.60
C MET A 126 4.41 9.41 4.93
N ASP A 127 5.42 10.27 5.06
CA ASP A 127 6.80 9.93 5.45
C ASP A 127 7.46 8.86 4.53
N VAL A 128 7.20 8.93 3.22
CA VAL A 128 7.72 8.01 2.22
C VAL A 128 9.02 8.56 1.64
N ASP A 129 10.14 8.16 2.23
CA ASP A 129 11.47 8.55 1.76
C ASP A 129 11.79 7.99 0.36
N ARG A 130 12.73 8.63 -0.34
CA ARG A 130 13.07 8.34 -1.75
C ARG A 130 13.54 6.90 -2.01
N ASN A 131 13.99 6.19 -0.99
CA ASN A 131 14.48 4.83 -1.10
C ASN A 131 13.38 3.80 -0.75
N ALA A 132 12.23 4.26 -0.26
CA ALA A 132 11.10 3.40 0.02
C ALA A 132 10.49 2.85 -1.28
N THR A 133 10.25 1.54 -1.29
CA THR A 133 9.52 0.86 -2.35
C THR A 133 8.04 0.78 -1.98
N VAL A 134 7.17 1.15 -2.92
CA VAL A 134 5.72 1.04 -2.75
C VAL A 134 5.19 -0.05 -3.68
N ARG A 135 4.68 -1.12 -3.09
CA ARG A 135 3.96 -2.19 -3.79
C ARG A 135 2.49 -2.14 -3.44
N VAL A 136 1.66 -2.62 -4.35
CA VAL A 136 0.21 -2.67 -4.14
C VAL A 136 -0.29 -4.04 -4.51
N TYR A 137 -1.04 -4.65 -3.60
CA TYR A 137 -1.68 -5.94 -3.80
C TYR A 137 -3.20 -5.77 -3.76
N GLU A 138 -3.92 -6.49 -4.61
CA GLU A 138 -5.37 -6.42 -4.71
C GLU A 138 -6.01 -7.80 -4.54
N ASN A 139 -7.08 -7.85 -3.74
CA ASN A 139 -7.93 -9.02 -3.55
C ASN A 139 -9.41 -8.59 -3.49
N GLY A 140 -10.12 -8.67 -4.61
CA GLY A 140 -11.52 -8.27 -4.67
C GLY A 140 -11.72 -6.80 -4.28
N GLN A 141 -12.33 -6.56 -3.11
CA GLN A 141 -12.62 -5.22 -2.60
C GLN A 141 -11.51 -4.63 -1.71
N SER A 142 -10.45 -5.38 -1.48
CA SER A 142 -9.38 -5.06 -0.55
C SER A 142 -8.10 -4.72 -1.31
N ARG A 143 -7.40 -3.68 -0.86
CA ARG A 143 -6.12 -3.26 -1.43
C ARG A 143 -5.10 -3.03 -0.33
N ALA A 144 -3.93 -3.63 -0.45
CA ALA A 144 -2.82 -3.47 0.48
C ALA A 144 -1.70 -2.64 -0.17
N TYR A 145 -1.37 -1.50 0.44
CA TYR A 145 -0.22 -0.68 0.09
C TYR A 145 0.94 -1.03 1.00
N VAL A 146 1.95 -1.67 0.43
CA VAL A 146 3.14 -2.13 1.15
C VAL A 146 4.26 -1.12 0.89
N LEU A 147 4.63 -0.39 1.95
CA LEU A 147 5.71 0.58 1.96
C LEU A 147 6.92 -0.03 2.66
N LEU A 148 7.89 -0.48 1.88
CA LEU A 148 9.13 -1.08 2.38
C LEU A 148 10.24 -0.04 2.38
N ARG A 149 10.86 0.19 3.53
CA ARG A 149 12.05 1.03 3.68
C ARG A 149 13.32 0.15 3.72
N GLU A 150 14.48 0.79 3.73
CA GLU A 150 15.75 0.09 3.90
C GLU A 150 15.80 -0.77 5.18
N SER A 151 16.59 -1.84 5.15
CA SER A 151 16.73 -2.78 6.27
C SER A 151 17.02 -2.08 7.60
N GLY A 152 16.35 -2.51 8.68
CA GLY A 152 16.43 -1.90 10.01
C GLY A 152 15.62 -0.61 10.17
N ARG A 153 14.81 -0.23 9.17
CA ARG A 153 13.87 0.89 9.29
C ARG A 153 12.44 0.37 9.37
N TYR A 154 11.61 1.13 10.08
CA TYR A 154 10.19 0.82 10.24
C TYR A 154 9.47 0.92 8.89
N SER A 155 8.95 -0.18 8.40
CA SER A 155 8.13 -0.30 7.17
C SER A 155 6.65 -0.38 7.54
N SER A 156 5.74 -0.34 6.57
CA SER A 156 4.31 -0.45 6.85
C SER A 156 3.51 -1.10 5.72
N ILE A 157 2.49 -1.86 6.08
CA ILE A 157 1.42 -2.33 5.21
C ILE A 157 0.16 -1.56 5.61
N PHE A 158 -0.50 -0.95 4.64
CA PHE A 158 -1.81 -0.32 4.84
C PHE A 158 -2.85 -1.09 4.04
N MET A 159 -3.82 -1.66 4.73
CA MET A 159 -4.92 -2.37 4.10
C MET A 159 -6.16 -1.50 4.13
N LEU A 160 -6.67 -1.23 2.94
CA LEU A 160 -7.87 -0.46 2.70
C LEU A 160 -8.95 -1.36 2.12
N HIS A 161 -10.19 -1.06 2.44
CA HIS A 161 -11.37 -1.63 1.80
C HIS A 161 -12.08 -0.57 1.00
N THR A 162 -12.61 -0.95 -0.16
CA THR A 162 -13.29 0.00 -1.06
C THR A 162 -14.68 0.41 -0.58
N ASP A 163 -15.27 -0.31 0.39
CA ASP A 163 -16.63 -0.12 0.89
C ASP A 163 -16.70 0.40 2.33
N ARG A 164 -15.56 0.76 2.94
CA ARG A 164 -15.48 1.16 4.36
C ARG A 164 -14.52 2.30 4.58
N ASP A 165 -14.83 3.12 5.56
CA ASP A 165 -13.95 4.20 6.02
C ASP A 165 -12.84 3.65 6.92
N GLY A 166 -11.63 4.14 6.73
CA GLY A 166 -10.43 3.75 7.45
C GLY A 166 -9.82 2.44 6.96
N GLY A 167 -8.96 1.85 7.79
CA GLY A 167 -8.22 0.65 7.42
C GLY A 167 -7.23 0.19 8.48
N ILE A 168 -6.49 -0.86 8.15
CA ILE A 168 -5.51 -1.47 9.05
C ILE A 168 -4.11 -1.04 8.63
N LYS A 169 -3.33 -0.54 9.59
CA LYS A 169 -1.89 -0.37 9.44
C LYS A 169 -1.18 -1.47 10.20
N ILE A 170 -0.26 -2.15 9.53
CA ILE A 170 0.69 -3.09 10.11
C ILE A 170 2.06 -2.45 9.97
N GLY A 171 2.78 -2.24 11.06
CA GLY A 171 4.11 -1.65 11.03
C GLY A 171 5.13 -2.48 11.78
N GLY A 172 6.37 -2.43 11.34
CA GLY A 172 7.47 -3.19 11.90
C GLY A 172 8.69 -3.12 10.99
N GLU A 173 9.75 -3.84 11.33
CA GLU A 173 10.87 -4.06 10.42
C GLU A 173 10.46 -5.13 9.39
N LEU A 174 9.94 -4.67 8.25
CA LEU A 174 9.41 -5.54 7.20
C LEU A 174 10.35 -5.50 5.99
N ASP A 175 10.72 -6.69 5.52
CA ASP A 175 11.17 -6.88 4.15
C ASP A 175 10.02 -7.36 3.25
N GLN A 176 10.31 -7.58 1.97
CA GLN A 176 9.29 -8.03 1.01
C GLN A 176 8.75 -9.43 1.35
N GLN A 177 9.61 -10.34 1.81
CA GLN A 177 9.22 -11.72 2.10
C GLN A 177 8.24 -11.77 3.27
N LEU A 178 8.56 -11.09 4.37
CA LEU A 178 7.69 -11.01 5.54
C LEU A 178 6.38 -10.29 5.20
N ALA A 179 6.42 -9.22 4.39
CA ALA A 179 5.20 -8.55 3.98
C ALA A 179 4.28 -9.46 3.15
N GLU A 180 4.82 -10.21 2.18
CA GLU A 180 4.05 -11.16 1.38
C GLU A 180 3.51 -12.32 2.22
N ARG A 181 4.28 -12.82 3.19
CA ARG A 181 3.82 -13.84 4.16
C ARG A 181 2.70 -13.32 5.05
N LEU A 182 2.77 -12.07 5.51
CA LEU A 182 1.69 -11.46 6.28
C LEU A 182 0.41 -11.37 5.44
N LEU A 183 0.52 -10.95 4.18
CA LEU A 183 -0.62 -10.89 3.27
C LEU A 183 -1.17 -12.29 2.94
N SER A 184 -0.34 -13.31 2.73
CA SER A 184 -0.79 -14.70 2.50
C SER A 184 -1.51 -15.30 3.73
N ALA A 185 -1.11 -14.86 4.92
CA ALA A 185 -1.74 -15.24 6.18
C ALA A 185 -3.06 -14.50 6.47
N MET A 186 -3.50 -13.58 5.62
CA MET A 186 -4.70 -12.77 5.85
C MET A 186 -5.90 -13.25 5.06
N ARG A 187 -7.06 -13.19 5.72
CA ARG A 187 -8.37 -13.09 5.09
C ARG A 187 -8.79 -11.62 5.20
N PRO A 188 -8.60 -10.84 4.13
CA PRO A 188 -9.04 -9.46 4.10
C PRO A 188 -10.57 -9.39 4.04
#